data_AF-A0A7J5IE41-F1
#
_entry.id   AF-A0A7J5IE41-F1
#
_cell.length_a   1.000
_cell.length_b   1.000
_cell.length_c   1.000
_cell.angle_alpha   90.00
_cell.angle_beta   90.00
_cell.angle_gamma   90.00
#
_symmetry.space_group_name_H-M   'P 1'
#
loop_
_entity.id
_entity.type
_entity.pdbx_description
1 polymer ?
#
loop_
_entity_poly.entity_id
_entity_poly.type
_entity_poly.pdbx_seq_one_letter_code
_entity_poly.pdbx_strand_id
1 'polypeptide(L)'
;MFKSSVKSITSSTILTLLIGCSSTETNKNIVYKVGGDSIILNKYCILKMYPSQSEKNKGVIIEVNTDSLCKKKLNEITSKNIGKPLISYFDGKVISQPAIIHSALNPTHYYQPVNDETTVMEIIKAYSK
;
A
#
# COMPACT_ATOMS: atom_id res chain seq x y z
N MET A 1 11.04 45.80 44.55
CA MET A 1 11.28 45.00 43.32
C MET A 1 11.34 43.53 43.71
N PHE A 2 10.42 42.72 43.15
CA PHE A 2 10.47 41.26 42.86
C PHE A 2 10.90 40.27 43.96
N LYS A 3 10.27 39.11 44.17
CA LYS A 3 9.02 38.47 43.75
C LYS A 3 8.94 37.18 44.60
N SER A 4 7.74 36.84 45.07
CA SER A 4 7.44 35.56 45.72
C SER A 4 7.71 34.36 44.79
N SER A 5 8.08 33.20 45.33
CA SER A 5 7.91 31.94 44.60
C SER A 5 7.53 30.79 45.54
N VAL A 6 6.23 30.49 45.51
CA VAL A 6 5.57 29.34 46.12
C VAL A 6 5.94 28.09 45.29
N LYS A 7 6.54 27.08 45.94
CA LYS A 7 6.75 25.76 45.32
C LYS A 7 5.43 24.99 45.28
N SER A 8 4.82 24.91 44.09
CA SER A 8 3.68 24.06 43.81
C SER A 8 4.15 22.64 43.50
N ILE A 9 3.70 21.65 44.27
CA ILE A 9 3.97 20.22 44.07
C ILE A 9 2.94 19.71 43.05
N THR A 10 3.37 19.50 41.81
CA THR A 10 2.51 18.98 40.73
C THR A 10 2.35 17.47 40.84
N SER A 11 1.12 17.06 41.09
CA SER A 11 0.60 15.68 41.04
C SER A 11 0.80 15.06 39.64
N SER A 12 1.50 13.93 39.56
CA SER A 12 1.79 13.23 38.31
C SER A 12 0.84 12.05 38.14
N THR A 13 -0.31 12.28 37.51
CA THR A 13 -1.26 11.24 37.13
C THR A 13 -0.83 10.63 35.79
N ILE A 14 -0.28 9.41 35.82
CA ILE A 14 0.06 8.65 34.61
C ILE A 14 -1.24 8.10 34.02
N LEU A 15 -1.69 8.70 32.92
CA LEU A 15 -2.81 8.24 32.11
C LEU A 15 -2.29 7.19 31.10
N THR A 16 -2.34 5.91 31.46
CA THR A 16 -2.09 4.82 30.51
C THR A 16 -3.24 4.73 29.52
N LEU A 17 -3.09 5.38 28.38
CA LEU A 17 -3.92 5.13 27.20
C LEU A 17 -3.62 3.72 26.69
N LEU A 18 -4.48 2.77 27.05
CA LEU A 18 -4.59 1.48 26.38
C LEU A 18 -5.07 1.75 24.95
N ILE A 19 -4.12 1.96 24.04
CA ILE A 19 -4.40 1.93 22.61
C ILE A 19 -4.72 0.47 22.29
N GLY A 20 -6.00 0.12 22.38
CA GLY A 20 -6.49 -1.15 21.89
C GLY A 20 -6.12 -1.24 20.42
N CYS A 21 -5.19 -2.13 20.10
CA CYS A 21 -4.89 -2.50 18.73
C CYS A 21 -6.11 -3.29 18.25
N SER A 22 -7.16 -2.57 17.82
CA SER A 22 -8.26 -3.15 17.06
C SER A 22 -7.60 -3.82 15.86
N SER A 23 -7.61 -5.15 15.81
CA SER A 23 -7.29 -5.88 14.59
C SER A 23 -8.39 -5.53 13.60
N THR A 24 -8.20 -4.41 12.88
CA THR A 24 -9.00 -4.08 11.71
C THR A 24 -8.95 -5.31 10.83
N GLU A 25 -10.11 -5.84 10.44
CA GLU A 25 -10.23 -6.80 9.35
C GLU A 25 -9.20 -6.41 8.29
N THR A 26 -8.23 -7.29 8.05
CA THR A 26 -7.16 -7.04 7.10
C THR A 26 -7.82 -6.97 5.73
N ASN A 27 -8.20 -5.76 5.32
CA ASN A 27 -8.62 -5.49 3.96
C ASN A 27 -7.44 -5.91 3.08
N LYS A 28 -7.55 -7.10 2.49
CA LYS A 28 -6.52 -7.72 1.66
C LYS A 28 -6.35 -6.89 0.40
N ASN A 29 -5.48 -5.90 0.49
CA ASN A 29 -5.16 -4.97 -0.59
C ASN A 29 -3.71 -5.16 -1.02
N ILE A 30 -3.44 -4.90 -2.30
CA ILE A 30 -2.11 -4.65 -2.80
C ILE A 30 -1.63 -3.31 -2.25
N VAL A 31 -0.44 -3.30 -1.69
CA VAL A 31 0.24 -2.10 -1.19
C VAL A 31 1.57 -1.95 -1.91
N TYR A 32 1.82 -0.78 -2.47
CA TYR A 32 3.14 -0.43 -2.99
C TYR A 32 3.87 0.48 -2.02
N LYS A 33 5.15 0.20 -1.80
CA LYS A 33 6.06 1.06 -1.05
C LYS A 33 7.29 1.39 -1.89
N VAL A 34 7.67 2.66 -1.92
CA VAL A 34 8.89 3.11 -2.60
C VAL A 34 9.40 4.40 -1.95
N GLY A 35 10.69 4.46 -1.65
CA GLY A 35 11.35 5.70 -1.24
C GLY A 35 10.72 6.42 -0.03
N GLY A 36 10.07 5.68 0.88
CA GLY A 36 9.33 6.21 2.03
C GLY A 36 7.86 6.54 1.74
N ASP A 37 7.46 6.61 0.47
CA ASP A 37 6.08 6.80 0.06
C ASP A 37 5.34 5.44 0.00
N SER A 38 4.00 5.49 0.10
CA SER A 38 3.15 4.30 -0.06
C SER A 38 1.79 4.60 -0.67
N ILE A 39 1.22 3.61 -1.36
CA ILE A 39 -0.16 3.61 -1.84
C ILE A 39 -0.79 2.25 -1.56
N ILE A 40 -2.04 2.29 -1.09
CA ILE A 40 -2.89 1.12 -0.96
C ILE A 40 -3.83 1.14 -2.17
N LEU A 41 -3.78 0.09 -2.98
CA LEU A 41 -4.76 -0.11 -4.04
C LEU A 41 -6.00 -0.76 -3.44
N ASN A 42 -6.94 0.03 -2.97
CA ASN A 42 -8.22 -0.53 -2.52
C ASN A 42 -9.09 -0.96 -3.72
N LYS A 43 -10.22 -1.63 -3.44
CA LYS A 43 -11.17 -2.08 -4.47
C LYS A 43 -11.66 -0.96 -5.40
N TYR A 44 -11.81 0.26 -4.90
CA TYR A 44 -12.27 1.41 -5.71
C TYR A 44 -11.24 1.84 -6.76
N CYS A 45 -9.96 1.51 -6.56
CA CYS A 45 -8.91 1.77 -7.54
C CYS A 45 -8.99 0.87 -8.77
N ILE A 46 -9.75 -0.24 -8.70
CA ILE A 46 -9.64 -1.37 -9.62
C ILE A 46 -10.97 -1.58 -10.34
N LEU A 47 -10.94 -1.62 -11.67
CA LEU A 47 -12.09 -2.03 -12.49
C LEU A 47 -12.15 -3.54 -12.59
N LYS A 48 -11.01 -4.17 -12.84
CA LYS A 48 -10.91 -5.62 -13.05
C LYS A 48 -9.51 -6.13 -12.71
N MET A 49 -9.46 -7.37 -12.24
CA MET A 49 -8.24 -8.16 -12.10
C MET A 49 -8.44 -9.54 -12.73
N TYR A 50 -7.41 -10.05 -13.40
CA TYR A 50 -7.40 -11.39 -13.97
C TYR A 50 -5.97 -11.92 -14.03
N PRO A 51 -5.79 -13.26 -14.03
CA PRO A 51 -4.46 -13.83 -14.06
C PRO A 51 -3.80 -13.53 -15.40
N SER A 52 -2.50 -13.33 -15.38
CA SER A 52 -1.67 -13.35 -16.59
C SER A 52 -1.79 -14.71 -17.27
N GLN A 53 -1.98 -14.73 -18.59
CA GLN A 53 -2.03 -15.97 -19.37
C GLN A 53 -0.62 -16.52 -19.69
N SER A 54 0.43 -15.88 -19.20
CA SER A 54 1.80 -16.31 -19.46
C SER A 54 2.23 -17.40 -18.48
N GLU A 55 2.48 -18.61 -18.98
CA GLU A 55 3.04 -19.73 -18.19
C GLU A 55 4.42 -19.40 -17.57
N LYS A 56 5.16 -18.47 -18.17
CA LYS A 56 6.49 -18.06 -17.70
C LYS A 56 6.42 -16.95 -16.64
N ASN A 57 5.33 -16.18 -16.61
CA ASN A 57 5.21 -14.96 -15.82
C ASN A 57 3.91 -14.99 -15.01
N LYS A 58 4.04 -15.51 -13.78
CA LYS A 58 2.99 -15.52 -12.77
C LYS A 58 2.71 -14.09 -12.31
N GLY A 59 1.47 -13.67 -12.45
CA GLY A 59 1.07 -12.33 -12.02
C GLY A 59 -0.38 -12.02 -12.34
N VAL A 60 -0.76 -10.80 -12.01
CA VAL A 60 -2.12 -10.28 -12.18
C VAL A 60 -2.07 -9.13 -13.17
N ILE A 61 -2.98 -9.13 -14.14
CA ILE A 61 -3.27 -7.95 -14.95
C ILE A 61 -4.30 -7.12 -14.18
N ILE A 62 -3.95 -5.86 -13.94
CA ILE A 62 -4.74 -4.92 -13.15
C ILE A 62 -5.25 -3.82 -14.07
N GLU A 63 -6.57 -3.74 -14.23
CA GLU A 63 -7.23 -2.62 -14.90
C GLU A 63 -7.64 -1.58 -13.85
N VAL A 64 -7.11 -0.37 -13.99
CA VAL A 64 -7.25 0.71 -13.00
C VAL A 64 -8.46 1.57 -13.35
N ASN A 65 -9.25 1.91 -12.34
CA ASN A 65 -10.29 2.92 -12.48
C ASN A 65 -9.63 4.29 -12.72
N THR A 66 -9.76 4.82 -13.94
CA THR A 66 -9.09 6.05 -14.37
C THR A 66 -9.61 7.30 -13.69
N ASP A 67 -10.85 7.25 -13.17
CA ASP A 67 -11.48 8.37 -12.47
C ASP A 67 -11.14 8.37 -10.98
N SER A 68 -10.41 7.35 -10.51
CA SER A 68 -9.98 7.24 -9.12
C SER A 68 -8.75 8.11 -8.82
N LEU A 69 -8.68 8.62 -7.58
CA LEU A 69 -7.48 9.25 -7.03
C LEU A 69 -6.26 8.31 -7.02
N CYS A 70 -6.47 7.00 -7.15
CA CYS A 70 -5.40 6.00 -7.13
C CYS A 70 -4.48 6.11 -8.34
N LYS A 71 -5.03 6.38 -9.53
CA LYS A 71 -4.22 6.58 -10.75
C LYS A 71 -3.28 7.76 -10.59
N LYS A 72 -3.80 8.90 -10.13
CA LYS A 72 -3.02 10.10 -9.86
C LYS A 72 -1.93 9.84 -8.82
N LYS A 73 -2.29 9.22 -7.69
CA LYS A 73 -1.32 8.92 -6.62
C LYS A 73 -0.26 7.92 -7.07
N LEU A 74 -0.62 6.89 -7.83
CA LEU A 74 0.32 5.92 -8.39
C LEU A 74 1.33 6.62 -9.31
N ASN A 75 0.84 7.52 -10.17
CA ASN A 75 1.68 8.33 -11.03
C ASN A 75 2.62 9.25 -10.25
N GLU A 76 2.11 9.94 -9.23
CA GLU A 76 2.91 10.84 -8.38
C GLU A 76 4.02 10.08 -7.65
N ILE A 77 3.70 8.97 -6.96
CA ILE A 77 4.70 8.24 -6.19
C ILE A 77 5.77 7.61 -7.07
N THR A 78 5.42 7.17 -8.28
CA THR A 78 6.38 6.56 -9.20
C THR A 78 7.24 7.61 -9.88
N SER A 79 6.66 8.75 -10.30
CA SER A 79 7.40 9.88 -10.86
C SER A 79 8.46 10.43 -9.89
N LYS A 80 8.11 10.59 -8.61
CA LYS A 80 9.01 11.11 -7.57
C LYS A 80 10.15 10.15 -7.22
N ASN A 81 10.00 8.86 -7.55
CA ASN A 81 10.90 7.81 -7.09
C ASN A 81 11.51 6.98 -8.22
N ILE A 82 11.68 7.57 -9.41
CA ILE A 82 12.44 6.96 -10.51
C ILE A 82 13.84 6.54 -10.00
N GLY A 83 14.26 5.34 -10.40
CA GLY A 83 15.53 4.72 -9.98
C GLY A 83 15.48 4.00 -8.63
N LYS A 84 14.39 4.11 -7.86
CA LYS A 84 14.23 3.41 -6.58
C LYS A 84 13.46 2.09 -6.74
N PRO A 85 13.69 1.11 -5.84
CA PRO A 85 12.93 -0.14 -5.83
C PRO A 85 11.50 0.06 -5.30
N LEU A 86 10.53 -0.32 -6.12
CA LEU A 86 9.12 -0.50 -5.76
C LEU A 86 8.93 -1.91 -5.19
N ILE A 87 8.41 -1.98 -3.96
CA ILE A 87 8.11 -3.25 -3.30
C ILE A 87 6.59 -3.39 -3.22
N SER A 88 6.09 -4.52 -3.73
CA SER A 88 4.68 -4.87 -3.74
C SER A 88 4.35 -5.84 -2.61
N TYR A 89 3.30 -5.55 -1.87
CA TYR A 89 2.79 -6.37 -0.76
C TYR A 89 1.34 -6.75 -0.99
N PHE A 90 0.95 -7.91 -0.47
CA PHE A 90 -0.44 -8.33 -0.30
C PHE A 90 -0.55 -9.06 1.03
N ASP A 91 -1.58 -8.72 1.82
CA ASP A 91 -1.78 -9.30 3.16
C ASP A 91 -0.52 -9.23 4.05
N GLY A 92 0.18 -8.09 3.97
CA GLY A 92 1.44 -7.83 4.69
C GLY A 92 2.67 -8.57 4.16
N LYS A 93 2.54 -9.47 3.18
CA LYS A 93 3.62 -10.27 2.62
C LYS A 93 4.11 -9.68 1.30
N VAL A 94 5.42 -9.76 1.04
CA VAL A 94 6.00 -9.39 -0.26
C VAL A 94 5.55 -10.38 -1.32
N ILE A 95 4.96 -9.89 -2.41
CA ILE A 95 4.40 -10.75 -3.47
C ILE A 95 5.30 -10.87 -4.69
N SER A 96 6.34 -10.06 -4.83
CA SER A 96 7.25 -10.10 -5.98
C SER A 96 8.66 -9.64 -5.58
N GLN A 97 9.63 -9.95 -6.44
CA GLN A 97 10.91 -9.24 -6.38
C GLN A 97 10.69 -7.73 -6.55
N PRO A 98 11.49 -6.87 -5.88
CA PRO A 98 11.40 -5.43 -6.07
C PRO A 98 11.67 -5.02 -7.51
N ALA A 99 10.84 -4.12 -8.06
CA ALA A 99 11.01 -3.60 -9.41
C ALA A 99 11.64 -2.21 -9.36
N ILE A 100 12.63 -1.92 -10.21
CA ILE A 100 13.15 -0.56 -10.33
C ILE A 100 12.16 0.28 -11.13
N ILE A 101 11.81 1.45 -10.60
CA ILE A 101 10.94 2.38 -11.32
C ILE A 101 11.75 3.06 -12.43
N HIS A 102 11.47 2.70 -13.67
CA HIS A 102 12.12 3.33 -14.85
C HIS A 102 11.33 4.54 -15.37
N SER A 103 10.04 4.62 -15.08
CA SER A 103 9.16 5.70 -15.52
C SER A 103 7.95 5.84 -14.61
N ALA A 104 7.26 6.96 -14.72
CA ALA A 104 5.98 7.18 -14.06
C ALA A 104 4.93 6.18 -14.55
N LEU A 105 4.26 5.51 -13.61
CA LEU A 105 3.11 4.68 -13.92
C LEU A 105 1.89 5.57 -14.14
N ASN A 106 1.38 5.63 -15.37
CA ASN A 106 0.08 6.24 -15.67
C ASN A 106 -0.91 5.20 -16.27
N PRO A 107 -1.14 4.06 -15.60
CA PRO A 107 -1.75 2.92 -16.26
C PRO A 107 -3.26 3.08 -16.41
N THR A 108 -3.76 2.67 -17.57
CA THR A 108 -5.14 2.16 -17.74
C THR A 108 -5.18 0.68 -17.37
N HIS A 109 -4.13 -0.06 -17.73
CA HIS A 109 -3.85 -1.42 -17.28
C HIS A 109 -2.35 -1.60 -17.03
N TYR A 110 -1.96 -2.55 -16.17
CA TYR A 110 -0.56 -2.96 -16.01
C TYR A 110 -0.45 -4.37 -15.43
N TYR A 111 0.73 -4.96 -15.58
CA TYR A 111 1.06 -6.27 -15.01
C TYR A 111 1.74 -6.12 -13.65
N GLN A 112 1.23 -6.80 -12.63
CA GLN A 112 1.88 -6.97 -11.33
C GLN A 112 2.44 -8.39 -11.26
N PRO A 113 3.77 -8.58 -11.21
CA PRO A 113 4.36 -9.90 -10.98
C PRO A 113 3.97 -10.44 -9.61
N VAL A 114 3.82 -11.75 -9.50
CA VAL A 114 3.53 -12.45 -8.25
C VAL A 114 4.36 -13.74 -8.19
N ASN A 115 4.90 -14.08 -7.03
CA ASN A 115 5.83 -15.19 -6.86
C ASN A 115 5.22 -16.57 -7.16
N ASP A 116 3.91 -16.74 -6.91
CA ASP A 116 3.22 -18.02 -7.04
C ASP A 116 1.75 -17.86 -7.46
N GLU A 117 1.19 -18.92 -8.06
CA GLU A 117 -0.17 -18.94 -8.60
C GLU A 117 -1.25 -18.92 -7.51
N THR A 118 -0.97 -19.49 -6.34
CA THR A 118 -1.91 -19.47 -5.21
C THR A 118 -2.16 -18.02 -4.78
N THR A 119 -1.09 -17.22 -4.61
CA THR A 119 -1.19 -15.80 -4.29
C THR A 119 -1.88 -15.00 -5.40
N VAL A 120 -1.68 -15.33 -6.68
CA VAL A 120 -2.43 -14.73 -7.80
C VAL A 120 -3.93 -14.92 -7.61
N MET A 121 -4.38 -16.15 -7.33
CA MET A 121 -5.79 -16.46 -7.14
C MET A 121 -6.37 -15.82 -5.88
N GLU A 122 -5.60 -15.76 -4.79
CA GLU A 122 -6.00 -15.06 -3.57
C GLU A 122 -6.19 -13.55 -3.77
N ILE A 123 -5.28 -12.91 -4.52
CA ILE A 123 -5.40 -11.50 -4.91
C ILE A 123 -6.69 -11.32 -5.71
N ILE A 124 -6.89 -12.08 -6.78
CA ILE A 124 -8.09 -11.93 -7.62
C ILE A 124 -9.36 -12.10 -6.78
N LYS A 125 -9.42 -13.14 -5.94
CA LYS A 125 -10.56 -13.39 -5.04
C LYS A 125 -10.80 -12.23 -4.08
N ALA A 126 -9.75 -11.61 -3.54
CA ALA A 126 -9.89 -10.49 -2.63
C ALA A 126 -10.52 -9.26 -3.29
N TYR A 127 -10.35 -9.07 -4.60
CA TYR A 127 -10.90 -7.95 -5.37
C TYR A 127 -12.19 -8.27 -6.11
N SER A 128 -12.52 -9.55 -6.30
CA SER A 128 -13.83 -9.98 -6.76
C SER A 128 -14.93 -9.50 -5.80
N LYS A 129 -16.07 -9.11 -6.36
CA LYS A 129 -17.28 -8.73 -5.60
C LYS A 129 -17.94 -9.98 -5.03
#